data_AF-A0A2S0JFS4-F1
#
_entry.id   AF-A0A2S0JFS4-F1
#
_cell.length_a   1.000
_cell.length_b   1.000
_cell.length_c   1.000
_cell.angle_alpha   90.00
_cell.angle_beta   90.00
_cell.angle_gamma   90.00
#
_symmetry.space_group_name_H-M   'P 1'
#
loop_
_entity.id
_entity.type
_entity.pdbx_description
1 polymer ?
#
loop_
_entity_poly.entity_id
_entity_poly.type
_entity_poly.pdbx_seq_one_letter_code
_entity_poly.pdbx_strand_id
1 'polypeptide(L)'
;MSKFRSEEEVLANYDSSKYQTPDGYTADIAIFTIVSEKKEEKAPPNMTLKIMLIKRGVMDAERNPNIEGGKWALPGGFIDAIQKETAYIAAKRELKEETNVDGLHIQHFGVYDGFDRDPRGWMISNAFYAIVPEIFIEQRQANDDAAEVELFDIEEVFTLQLAFDHRQIITDALEFIKRDMIQTTVARNFLPQEFTLSELQRVILTVGEDSRISNDSVFFTKAPKLPFIERVLDEEGKPKKTKRNSFRPSQLYTFNDFEIVESIYH
;
A
#
# COMPACT_ATOMS: atom_id res chain seq x y z
N MET A 1 -50.11 -18.12 -12.22
CA MET A 1 -49.28 -19.22 -11.68
C MET A 1 -47.81 -18.85 -11.89
N SER A 2 -46.94 -19.17 -10.94
CA SER A 2 -45.49 -18.94 -11.11
C SER A 2 -44.97 -19.77 -12.28
N LYS A 3 -44.05 -19.20 -13.08
CA LYS A 3 -43.39 -19.87 -14.20
C LYS A 3 -42.49 -21.02 -13.74
N PHE A 4 -42.01 -20.97 -12.50
CA PHE A 4 -41.11 -21.94 -11.89
C PHE A 4 -41.66 -22.40 -10.53
N ARG A 5 -41.37 -23.65 -10.16
CA ARG A 5 -41.89 -24.33 -8.96
C ARG A 5 -40.88 -24.39 -7.82
N SER A 6 -39.59 -24.15 -8.09
CA SER A 6 -38.52 -24.05 -7.08
C SER A 6 -37.46 -23.03 -7.49
N GLU A 7 -36.58 -22.67 -6.55
CA GLU A 7 -35.40 -21.84 -6.80
C GLU A 7 -34.41 -22.53 -7.75
N GLU A 8 -34.23 -23.85 -7.63
CA GLU A 8 -33.34 -24.61 -8.53
C GLU A 8 -33.82 -24.53 -9.99
N GLU A 9 -35.14 -24.58 -10.21
CA GLU A 9 -35.72 -24.39 -11.54
C GLU A 9 -35.47 -22.98 -12.08
N VAL A 10 -35.47 -21.96 -11.22
CA VAL A 10 -35.14 -20.58 -11.62
C VAL A 10 -33.67 -20.47 -12.00
N LEU A 11 -32.75 -21.00 -11.18
CA LEU A 11 -31.31 -20.94 -11.41
C LEU A 11 -30.90 -21.69 -12.68
N ALA A 12 -31.49 -22.86 -12.93
CA ALA A 12 -31.23 -23.63 -14.15
C ALA A 12 -31.70 -22.92 -15.44
N ASN A 13 -32.64 -21.97 -15.32
CA ASN A 13 -33.18 -21.18 -16.43
C ASN A 13 -32.77 -19.70 -16.35
N TYR A 14 -31.81 -19.36 -15.48
CA TYR A 14 -31.39 -17.98 -15.30
C TYR A 14 -30.42 -17.58 -16.42
N ASP A 15 -30.88 -16.67 -17.27
CA ASP A 15 -30.05 -16.02 -18.27
C ASP A 15 -29.52 -14.70 -17.73
N SER A 16 -28.22 -14.65 -17.43
CA SER A 16 -27.53 -13.43 -16.99
C SER A 16 -27.21 -12.47 -18.13
N SER A 17 -27.15 -12.95 -19.38
CA SER A 17 -26.75 -12.15 -20.54
C SER A 17 -27.73 -11.03 -20.90
N LYS A 18 -28.96 -11.10 -20.36
CA LYS A 18 -29.96 -10.03 -20.47
C LYS A 18 -29.59 -8.74 -19.73
N TYR A 19 -28.58 -8.78 -18.86
CA TYR A 19 -28.04 -7.62 -18.16
C TYR A 19 -26.71 -7.21 -18.79
N GLN A 20 -26.51 -5.92 -18.99
CA GLN A 20 -25.18 -5.41 -19.30
C GLN A 20 -24.29 -5.56 -18.08
N THR A 21 -23.17 -6.25 -18.26
CA THR A 21 -22.10 -6.37 -17.25
C THR A 21 -20.93 -5.49 -17.65
N PRO A 22 -20.03 -5.16 -16.70
CA PRO A 22 -18.74 -4.57 -17.03
C PRO A 22 -18.00 -5.42 -18.08
N ASP A 23 -17.31 -4.73 -18.99
CA ASP A 23 -16.47 -5.33 -20.03
C ASP A 23 -15.19 -5.94 -19.42
N GLY A 24 -14.83 -5.52 -18.22
CA GLY A 24 -13.74 -6.13 -17.47
C GLY A 24 -13.68 -5.72 -16.00
N TYR A 25 -12.93 -6.52 -15.26
CA TYR A 25 -12.79 -6.42 -13.82
C TYR A 25 -11.31 -6.53 -13.45
N THR A 26 -10.78 -5.48 -12.81
CA THR A 26 -9.35 -5.32 -12.52
C THR A 26 -9.09 -5.03 -11.05
N ALA A 27 -7.83 -5.18 -10.67
CA ALA A 27 -7.31 -4.68 -9.40
C ALA A 27 -6.05 -3.86 -9.67
N ASP A 28 -5.97 -2.68 -9.06
CA ASP A 28 -4.79 -1.80 -9.10
C ASP A 28 -4.25 -1.62 -7.67
N ILE A 29 -2.93 -1.62 -7.51
CA ILE A 29 -2.29 -1.50 -6.19
C ILE A 29 -1.26 -0.36 -6.13
N ALA A 30 -1.48 0.58 -5.21
CA ALA A 30 -0.50 1.59 -4.83
C ALA A 30 0.51 0.99 -3.84
N ILE A 31 1.74 0.76 -4.32
CA ILE A 31 2.81 0.17 -3.50
C ILE A 31 3.70 1.30 -2.97
N PHE A 32 3.61 1.55 -1.68
CA PHE A 32 4.42 2.57 -1.00
C PHE A 32 5.63 1.96 -0.29
N THR A 33 6.73 2.70 -0.28
CA THR A 33 7.92 2.38 0.51
C THR A 33 8.52 3.68 1.07
N ILE A 34 9.28 3.59 2.17
CA ILE A 34 10.07 4.71 2.67
C ILE A 34 11.53 4.37 2.40
N VAL A 35 12.18 5.21 1.59
CA VAL A 35 13.62 5.09 1.31
C VAL A 35 14.40 5.91 2.34
N SER A 36 15.43 5.31 2.91
CA SER A 36 16.23 5.87 4.00
C SER A 36 17.67 6.16 3.58
N GLU A 37 18.02 7.43 3.44
CA GLU A 37 19.38 7.84 3.12
C GLU A 37 20.16 8.26 4.37
N LYS A 38 21.21 7.51 4.70
CA LYS A 38 22.07 7.81 5.86
C LYS A 38 23.26 8.68 5.44
N LYS A 39 23.21 9.97 5.79
CA LYS A 39 24.30 10.93 5.51
C LYS A 39 25.45 10.85 6.50
N GLU A 40 25.16 10.52 7.76
CA GLU A 40 26.16 10.46 8.85
C GLU A 40 25.89 9.24 9.74
N GLU A 41 26.96 8.65 10.30
CA GLU A 41 26.87 7.40 11.07
C GLU A 41 25.96 7.52 12.32
N LYS A 42 25.95 8.69 12.96
CA LYS A 42 25.26 8.97 14.23
C LYS A 42 24.13 9.99 14.13
N ALA A 43 23.64 10.24 12.91
CA ALA A 43 22.44 11.04 12.67
C ALA A 43 21.26 10.15 12.26
N PRO A 44 20.01 10.57 12.53
CA PRO A 44 18.83 9.97 11.91
C PRO A 44 18.92 10.06 10.38
N PRO A 45 18.47 9.02 9.65
CA PRO A 45 18.45 9.08 8.19
C PRO A 45 17.42 10.10 7.69
N ASN A 46 17.64 10.59 6.47
CA ASN A 46 16.57 11.25 5.72
C ASN A 46 15.65 10.17 5.16
N MET A 47 14.35 10.37 5.31
CA MET A 47 13.34 9.40 4.90
C MET A 47 12.41 10.07 3.89
N THR A 48 12.20 9.41 2.77
CA THR A 48 11.32 9.89 1.70
C THR A 48 10.29 8.82 1.36
N LEU A 49 9.01 9.18 1.40
CA LEU A 49 7.94 8.31 0.89
C LEU A 49 8.05 8.25 -0.63
N LYS A 50 8.10 7.03 -1.16
CA LYS A 50 8.07 6.76 -2.59
C LYS A 50 6.93 5.81 -2.93
N ILE A 51 6.49 5.86 -4.18
CA ILE A 51 5.52 4.93 -4.76
C ILE A 51 6.15 4.22 -5.96
N MET A 52 5.86 2.92 -6.08
CA MET A 52 6.26 2.14 -7.25
C MET A 52 5.25 2.33 -8.37
N LEU A 53 5.74 2.63 -9.58
CA LEU A 53 4.95 2.65 -10.80
C LEU A 53 5.59 1.74 -11.85
N ILE A 54 4.75 1.19 -12.72
CA ILE A 54 5.16 0.44 -13.89
C ILE A 54 4.96 1.25 -15.17
N LYS A 55 5.83 1.05 -16.15
CA LYS A 55 5.69 1.67 -17.47
C LYS A 55 4.94 0.74 -18.39
N ARG A 56 3.78 1.16 -18.89
CA ARG A 56 3.00 0.35 -19.83
C ARG A 56 3.79 0.17 -21.13
N GLY A 57 3.91 -1.08 -21.59
CA GLY A 57 4.52 -1.38 -22.89
C GLY A 57 3.83 -0.63 -24.03
N VAL A 58 4.61 -0.13 -25.00
CA VAL A 58 4.09 0.63 -26.15
C VAL A 58 3.27 -0.26 -27.10
N MET A 59 3.58 -1.56 -27.14
CA MET A 59 2.88 -2.56 -27.92
C MET A 59 2.25 -3.62 -27.02
N ASP A 60 1.15 -4.21 -27.46
CA ASP A 60 0.56 -5.41 -26.84
C ASP A 60 1.29 -6.69 -27.28
N ALA A 61 0.83 -7.86 -26.80
CA ALA A 61 1.43 -9.15 -27.10
C ALA A 61 1.36 -9.51 -28.60
N GLU A 62 0.38 -8.98 -29.31
CA GLU A 62 0.15 -9.14 -30.74
C GLU A 62 0.86 -8.09 -31.60
N ARG A 63 1.65 -7.20 -30.99
CA ARG A 63 2.40 -6.09 -31.64
C ARG A 63 1.54 -4.96 -32.20
N ASN A 64 0.34 -4.77 -31.69
CA ASN A 64 -0.46 -3.57 -31.94
C ASN A 64 -0.10 -2.46 -30.94
N PRO A 65 -0.40 -1.18 -31.25
CA PRO A 65 -0.29 -0.09 -30.27
C PRO A 65 -1.13 -0.40 -29.04
N ASN A 66 -0.48 -0.39 -27.87
CA ASN A 66 -1.16 -0.63 -26.60
C ASN A 66 -1.93 0.63 -26.18
N ILE A 67 -3.11 0.42 -25.63
CA ILE A 67 -3.90 1.50 -25.04
C ILE A 67 -3.13 2.07 -23.86
N GLU A 68 -2.99 3.40 -23.85
CA GLU A 68 -2.19 4.13 -22.87
C GLU A 68 -0.71 3.68 -22.83
N GLY A 69 -0.19 3.11 -23.93
CA GLY A 69 1.19 2.63 -24.04
C GLY A 69 2.23 3.74 -23.84
N GLY A 70 3.30 3.43 -23.13
CA GLY A 70 4.39 4.35 -22.78
C GLY A 70 4.12 5.26 -21.57
N LYS A 71 2.88 5.27 -21.04
CA LYS A 71 2.52 5.99 -19.81
C LYS A 71 2.86 5.17 -18.56
N TRP A 72 3.04 5.86 -17.44
CA TRP A 72 3.22 5.25 -16.13
C TRP A 72 1.88 4.85 -15.52
N ALA A 73 1.87 3.78 -14.74
CA ALA A 73 0.66 3.23 -14.13
C ALA A 73 0.96 2.62 -12.76
N LEU A 74 -0.07 2.51 -11.92
CA LEU A 74 -0.04 1.58 -10.81
C LEU A 74 0.14 0.16 -11.35
N PRO A 75 0.89 -0.71 -10.65
CA PRO A 75 0.77 -2.15 -10.80
C PRO A 75 -0.69 -2.59 -10.73
N GLY A 76 -1.09 -3.47 -11.63
CA GLY A 76 -2.49 -3.84 -11.74
C GLY A 76 -2.78 -4.69 -12.96
N GLY A 77 -3.88 -5.42 -12.89
CA GLY A 77 -4.23 -6.39 -13.91
C GLY A 77 -5.68 -6.86 -13.84
N PHE A 78 -6.06 -7.63 -14.85
CA PHE A 78 -7.37 -8.29 -14.88
C PHE A 78 -7.43 -9.43 -13.87
N ILE A 79 -8.63 -9.64 -13.36
CA ILE A 79 -8.92 -10.74 -12.45
C ILE A 79 -9.12 -12.02 -13.27
N ASP A 80 -8.40 -13.08 -12.90
CA ASP A 80 -8.53 -14.39 -13.54
C ASP A 80 -9.78 -15.14 -13.04
N ALA A 81 -10.87 -14.97 -13.78
CA ALA A 81 -12.13 -15.66 -13.49
C ALA A 81 -12.05 -17.20 -13.64
N ILE A 82 -11.14 -17.72 -14.48
CA ILE A 82 -10.96 -19.17 -14.67
C ILE A 82 -10.37 -19.78 -13.38
N GLN A 83 -9.42 -19.07 -12.78
CA GLN A 83 -8.84 -19.43 -11.48
C GLN A 83 -9.71 -19.03 -10.29
N LYS A 84 -10.88 -18.42 -10.53
CA LYS A 84 -11.77 -17.86 -9.50
C LYS A 84 -11.05 -16.85 -8.61
N GLU A 85 -10.16 -16.07 -9.20
CA GLU A 85 -9.46 -15.00 -8.53
C GLU A 85 -10.45 -13.93 -8.06
N THR A 86 -10.23 -13.37 -6.87
CA THR A 86 -10.94 -12.18 -6.40
C THR A 86 -10.05 -10.97 -6.60
N ALA A 87 -10.60 -9.76 -6.57
CA ALA A 87 -9.80 -8.53 -6.67
C ALA A 87 -8.66 -8.48 -5.62
N TYR A 88 -8.92 -8.98 -4.41
CA TYR A 88 -7.89 -9.06 -3.37
C TYR A 88 -6.77 -10.04 -3.73
N ILE A 89 -7.11 -11.21 -4.28
CA ILE A 89 -6.11 -12.20 -4.72
C ILE A 89 -5.31 -11.64 -5.91
N ALA A 90 -5.97 -10.94 -6.84
CA ALA A 90 -5.30 -10.25 -7.94
C ALA A 90 -4.31 -9.20 -7.41
N ALA A 91 -4.72 -8.31 -6.50
CA ALA A 91 -3.82 -7.33 -5.89
C ALA A 91 -2.62 -7.98 -5.18
N LYS A 92 -2.81 -9.14 -4.52
CA LYS A 92 -1.71 -9.93 -3.94
C LYS A 92 -0.76 -10.48 -5.01
N ARG A 93 -1.30 -10.97 -6.13
CA ARG A 93 -0.52 -11.48 -7.26
C ARG A 93 0.30 -10.36 -7.89
N GLU A 94 -0.32 -9.22 -8.21
CA GLU A 94 0.35 -8.03 -8.76
C GLU A 94 1.45 -7.52 -7.82
N LEU A 95 1.17 -7.42 -6.51
CA LEU A 95 2.19 -7.06 -5.52
C LEU A 95 3.38 -8.01 -5.55
N LYS A 96 3.13 -9.31 -5.65
CA LYS A 96 4.17 -10.34 -5.65
C LYS A 96 4.99 -10.33 -6.93
N GLU A 97 4.36 -10.17 -8.09
CA GLU A 97 5.03 -10.01 -9.38
C GLU A 97 5.96 -8.79 -9.35
N GLU A 98 5.53 -7.69 -8.71
CA GLU A 98 6.32 -6.46 -8.63
C GLU A 98 7.28 -6.33 -7.44
N THR A 99 7.25 -7.23 -6.47
CA THR A 99 8.14 -7.10 -5.30
C THR A 99 8.86 -8.38 -4.94
N ASN A 100 8.43 -9.52 -5.49
CA ASN A 100 8.80 -10.86 -5.04
C ASN A 100 8.50 -11.12 -3.54
N VAL A 101 7.67 -10.29 -2.91
CA VAL A 101 7.29 -10.42 -1.49
C VAL A 101 5.88 -11.00 -1.36
N ASP A 102 5.69 -11.82 -0.34
CA ASP A 102 4.38 -12.32 0.07
C ASP A 102 4.14 -12.00 1.55
N GLY A 103 2.88 -12.09 1.99
CA GLY A 103 2.50 -11.90 3.39
C GLY A 103 2.50 -10.45 3.89
N LEU A 104 2.63 -9.47 2.99
CA LEU A 104 2.44 -8.06 3.33
C LEU A 104 0.95 -7.73 3.50
N HIS A 105 0.67 -6.76 4.40
CA HIS A 105 -0.68 -6.23 4.55
C HIS A 105 -1.07 -5.44 3.30
N ILE A 106 -2.23 -5.79 2.74
CA ILE A 106 -2.85 -5.10 1.62
C ILE A 106 -4.20 -4.58 2.10
N GLN A 107 -4.46 -3.31 1.85
CA GLN A 107 -5.69 -2.65 2.26
C GLN A 107 -6.51 -2.26 1.02
N HIS A 108 -7.75 -2.72 0.94
CA HIS A 108 -8.73 -2.20 -0.02
C HIS A 108 -9.21 -0.84 0.44
N PHE A 109 -9.31 0.11 -0.49
CA PHE A 109 -9.75 1.47 -0.15
C PHE A 109 -10.79 2.06 -1.10
N GLY A 110 -10.99 1.49 -2.29
CA GLY A 110 -11.90 2.08 -3.26
C GLY A 110 -12.29 1.15 -4.40
N VAL A 111 -13.42 1.48 -5.02
CA VAL A 111 -13.90 0.89 -6.27
C VAL A 111 -14.05 2.02 -7.29
N TYR A 112 -13.50 1.84 -8.47
CA TYR A 112 -13.50 2.78 -9.57
C TYR A 112 -14.25 2.16 -10.75
N ASP A 113 -15.46 2.63 -11.01
CA ASP A 113 -16.43 2.01 -11.93
C ASP A 113 -17.04 3.00 -12.93
N GLY A 114 -16.43 4.18 -13.07
CA GLY A 114 -16.86 5.21 -14.01
C GLY A 114 -16.76 4.73 -15.47
N PHE A 115 -17.82 4.94 -16.25
CA PHE A 115 -17.92 4.43 -17.63
C PHE A 115 -16.79 4.87 -18.58
N ASP A 116 -16.22 6.06 -18.35
CA ASP A 116 -15.19 6.64 -19.22
C ASP A 116 -13.77 6.49 -18.65
N ARG A 117 -13.59 5.76 -17.54
CA ARG A 117 -12.27 5.61 -16.89
C ARG A 117 -11.27 4.87 -17.76
N ASP A 118 -11.77 3.97 -18.60
CA ASP A 118 -10.98 3.13 -19.49
C ASP A 118 -11.55 3.20 -20.91
N PRO A 119 -10.75 3.59 -21.93
CA PRO A 119 -11.24 3.69 -23.30
C PRO A 119 -11.58 2.34 -23.93
N ARG A 120 -11.27 1.20 -23.28
CA ARG A 120 -11.63 -0.15 -23.74
C ARG A 120 -13.11 -0.48 -23.54
N GLY A 121 -13.79 0.18 -22.62
CA GLY A 121 -15.18 -0.12 -22.25
C GLY A 121 -15.46 0.12 -20.77
N TRP A 122 -16.58 -0.40 -20.29
CA TRP A 122 -16.97 -0.30 -18.89
C TRP A 122 -16.12 -1.22 -18.01
N MET A 123 -15.01 -0.69 -17.51
CA MET A 123 -14.07 -1.41 -16.64
C MET A 123 -14.30 -1.04 -15.19
N ILE A 124 -14.37 -2.04 -14.30
CA ILE A 124 -14.37 -1.82 -12.85
C ILE A 124 -13.00 -2.18 -12.29
N SER A 125 -12.37 -1.26 -11.55
CA SER A 125 -11.15 -1.56 -10.80
C SER A 125 -11.38 -1.46 -9.29
N ASN A 126 -10.89 -2.45 -8.54
CA ASN A 126 -10.70 -2.29 -7.10
C ASN A 126 -9.30 -1.77 -6.83
N ALA A 127 -9.21 -0.70 -6.06
CA ALA A 127 -7.93 -0.14 -5.67
C ALA A 127 -7.51 -0.61 -4.28
N PHE A 128 -6.23 -0.94 -4.20
CA PHE A 128 -5.56 -1.38 -2.99
C PHE A 128 -4.32 -0.54 -2.75
N TYR A 129 -3.84 -0.51 -1.51
CA TYR A 129 -2.48 -0.07 -1.24
C TYR A 129 -1.75 -1.08 -0.37
N ALA A 130 -0.43 -1.09 -0.48
CA ALA A 130 0.47 -1.86 0.35
C ALA A 130 1.65 -1.00 0.81
N ILE A 131 2.19 -1.37 1.96
CA ILE A 131 3.44 -0.81 2.48
C ILE A 131 4.50 -1.89 2.43
N VAL A 132 5.56 -1.63 1.68
CA VAL A 132 6.66 -2.57 1.46
C VAL A 132 7.92 -2.04 2.15
N PRO A 133 8.51 -2.81 3.10
CA PRO A 133 9.80 -2.47 3.66
C PRO A 133 10.88 -2.30 2.57
N GLU A 134 11.70 -1.25 2.71
CA GLU A 134 12.76 -0.85 1.76
C GLU A 134 13.66 -2.03 1.32
N ILE A 135 14.03 -2.90 2.27
CA ILE A 135 14.91 -4.06 2.02
C ILE A 135 14.42 -4.99 0.91
N PHE A 136 13.11 -5.11 0.74
CA PHE A 136 12.55 -5.96 -0.31
C PHE A 136 12.61 -5.32 -1.68
N ILE A 137 12.59 -3.98 -1.74
CA ILE A 137 12.73 -3.26 -3.00
C ILE A 137 14.19 -3.29 -3.48
N GLU A 138 15.16 -3.14 -2.57
CA GLU A 138 16.60 -3.26 -2.89
C GLU A 138 16.95 -4.63 -3.47
N GLN A 139 16.37 -5.71 -2.92
CA GLN A 139 16.59 -7.07 -3.40
C GLN A 139 16.07 -7.29 -4.83
N ARG A 140 15.03 -6.55 -5.26
CA ARG A 140 14.54 -6.62 -6.64
C ARG A 140 15.50 -5.95 -7.62
N GLN A 141 15.99 -4.76 -7.30
CA GLN A 141 16.90 -4.02 -8.18
C GLN A 141 18.19 -4.79 -8.52
N ALA A 142 18.60 -5.72 -7.65
CA ALA A 142 19.77 -6.57 -7.86
C ALA A 142 19.55 -7.75 -8.85
N ASN A 143 18.30 -8.08 -9.19
CA ASN A 143 17.94 -9.35 -9.86
C ASN A 143 17.31 -9.22 -11.25
N ASP A 144 16.95 -8.02 -11.74
CA ASP A 144 16.10 -7.88 -12.93
C ASP A 144 16.49 -6.75 -13.91
N ASP A 145 15.99 -6.86 -15.15
CA ASP A 145 16.05 -5.81 -16.18
C ASP A 145 15.17 -4.61 -15.75
N ALA A 146 15.75 -3.71 -14.97
CA ALA A 146 15.14 -2.56 -14.29
C ALA A 146 14.44 -1.50 -15.19
N ALA A 147 14.10 -1.80 -16.45
CA ALA A 147 13.61 -0.83 -17.41
C ALA A 147 12.11 -0.49 -17.30
N GLU A 148 11.31 -1.32 -16.63
CA GLU A 148 9.84 -1.18 -16.64
C GLU A 148 9.21 -0.80 -15.30
N VAL A 149 9.97 -0.76 -14.20
CA VAL A 149 9.47 -0.44 -12.85
C VAL A 149 10.38 0.55 -12.15
N GLU A 150 9.81 1.60 -11.57
CA GLU A 150 10.58 2.67 -10.94
C GLU A 150 9.90 3.19 -9.66
N LEU A 151 10.71 3.66 -8.72
CA LEU A 151 10.24 4.32 -7.49
C LEU A 151 10.28 5.83 -7.67
N PHE A 152 9.11 6.46 -7.59
CA PHE A 152 8.95 7.90 -7.74
C PHE A 152 8.75 8.59 -6.41
N ASP A 153 9.31 9.80 -6.29
CA ASP A 153 8.89 10.73 -5.24
C ASP A 153 7.44 11.16 -5.48
N ILE A 154 6.69 11.35 -4.40
CA ILE A 154 5.25 11.68 -4.51
C ILE A 154 4.99 12.94 -5.35
N GLU A 155 5.83 13.97 -5.21
CA GLU A 155 5.72 15.20 -6.00
C GLU A 155 6.00 14.97 -7.49
N GLU A 156 6.94 14.08 -7.81
CA GLU A 156 7.32 13.75 -9.19
C GLU A 156 6.18 13.04 -9.92
N VAL A 157 5.46 12.14 -9.23
CA VAL A 157 4.34 11.37 -9.79
C VAL A 157 3.31 12.26 -10.48
N PHE A 158 3.01 13.41 -9.90
CA PHE A 158 2.01 14.33 -10.46
C PHE A 158 2.49 15.08 -11.70
N THR A 159 3.79 15.02 -12.03
CA THR A 159 4.34 15.55 -13.29
C THR A 159 4.34 14.51 -14.42
N LEU A 160 4.14 13.22 -14.10
CA LEU A 160 4.16 12.13 -15.07
C LEU A 160 2.88 12.05 -15.90
N GLN A 161 2.99 11.48 -17.10
CA GLN A 161 1.85 11.00 -17.86
C GLN A 161 1.40 9.66 -17.26
N LEU A 162 0.32 9.71 -16.49
CA LEU A 162 -0.30 8.54 -15.87
C LEU A 162 -1.39 7.97 -16.78
N ALA A 163 -1.48 6.64 -16.84
CA ALA A 163 -2.49 5.93 -17.59
C ALA A 163 -3.86 6.02 -16.91
N PHE A 164 -4.93 6.05 -17.71
CA PHE A 164 -6.32 5.98 -17.24
C PHE A 164 -6.62 7.06 -16.18
N ASP A 165 -7.34 6.69 -15.13
CA ASP A 165 -7.65 7.50 -13.96
C ASP A 165 -6.66 7.29 -12.80
N HIS A 166 -5.47 6.71 -13.03
CA HIS A 166 -4.52 6.36 -11.96
C HIS A 166 -4.05 7.56 -11.14
N ARG A 167 -4.09 8.76 -11.70
CA ARG A 167 -3.86 10.00 -10.95
C ARG A 167 -4.83 10.16 -9.79
N GLN A 168 -6.11 9.86 -10.01
CA GLN A 168 -7.13 9.91 -8.97
C GLN A 168 -6.88 8.80 -7.94
N ILE A 169 -6.63 7.57 -8.40
CA ILE A 169 -6.37 6.41 -7.52
C ILE A 169 -5.17 6.66 -6.60
N ILE A 170 -4.07 7.21 -7.13
CA ILE A 170 -2.87 7.55 -6.34
C ILE A 170 -3.17 8.67 -5.33
N THR A 171 -3.91 9.70 -5.74
CA THR A 171 -4.30 10.80 -4.85
C THR A 171 -5.09 10.26 -3.66
N ASP A 172 -6.07 9.39 -3.91
CA ASP A 172 -6.88 8.79 -2.87
C ASP A 172 -6.03 7.87 -1.98
N ALA A 173 -5.18 7.03 -2.57
CA ALA A 173 -4.26 6.14 -1.83
C ALA A 173 -3.35 6.92 -0.86
N LEU A 174 -2.87 8.10 -1.25
CA LEU A 174 -2.08 8.97 -0.39
C LEU A 174 -2.87 9.49 0.82
N GLU A 175 -4.14 9.82 0.64
CA GLU A 175 -4.99 10.25 1.75
C GLU A 175 -5.30 9.08 2.70
N PHE A 176 -5.55 7.89 2.16
CA PHE A 176 -5.74 6.68 2.95
C PHE A 176 -4.50 6.31 3.77
N ILE A 177 -3.32 6.28 3.16
CA ILE A 177 -2.09 5.93 3.91
C ILE A 177 -1.76 6.99 4.96
N LYS A 178 -1.92 8.30 4.67
CA LYS A 178 -1.72 9.37 5.67
C LYS A 178 -2.63 9.18 6.88
N ARG A 179 -3.90 8.92 6.64
CA ARG A 179 -4.88 8.66 7.70
C ARG A 179 -4.50 7.42 8.52
N ASP A 180 -4.21 6.32 7.83
CA ASP A 180 -3.99 5.03 8.48
C ASP A 180 -2.65 5.01 9.25
N MET A 181 -1.65 5.81 8.85
CA MET A 181 -0.42 6.04 9.63
C MET A 181 -0.65 6.68 11.01
N ILE A 182 -1.74 7.43 11.17
CA ILE A 182 -2.08 8.13 12.42
C ILE A 182 -3.09 7.33 13.25
N GLN A 183 -4.03 6.66 12.58
CA GLN A 183 -5.17 6.00 13.23
C GLN A 183 -4.95 4.52 13.52
N THR A 184 -3.97 3.89 12.88
CA THR A 184 -3.76 2.44 12.98
C THR A 184 -2.30 2.12 13.34
N THR A 185 -1.97 0.83 13.41
CA THR A 185 -0.59 0.36 13.61
C THR A 185 0.21 0.21 12.31
N VAL A 186 -0.28 0.71 11.16
CA VAL A 186 0.35 0.46 9.84
C VAL A 186 1.81 0.94 9.76
N ALA A 187 2.18 1.94 10.57
CA ALA A 187 3.56 2.43 10.71
C ALA A 187 4.57 1.33 11.08
N ARG A 188 4.13 0.23 11.72
CA ARG A 188 4.98 -0.93 12.04
C ARG A 188 5.63 -1.54 10.80
N ASN A 189 5.00 -1.42 9.63
CA ASN A 189 5.50 -2.00 8.38
C ASN A 189 6.70 -1.22 7.81
N PHE A 190 6.96 0.00 8.29
CA PHE A 190 8.14 0.79 7.94
C PHE A 190 9.26 0.73 9.00
N LEU A 191 9.02 0.04 10.11
CA LEU A 191 9.92 0.03 11.26
C LEU A 191 10.57 -1.35 11.43
N PRO A 192 11.81 -1.41 11.95
CA PRO A 192 12.35 -2.66 12.46
C PRO A 192 11.51 -3.16 13.65
N GLN A 193 11.58 -4.47 13.92
CA GLN A 193 10.86 -5.09 15.05
C GLN A 193 11.06 -4.33 16.38
N GLU A 194 12.29 -3.88 16.64
CA GLU A 194 12.61 -3.00 17.76
C GLU A 194 13.01 -1.62 17.24
N PHE A 195 12.31 -0.58 17.68
CA PHE A 195 12.50 0.80 17.22
C PHE A 195 12.52 1.79 18.40
N THR A 196 13.01 3.00 18.16
CA THR A 196 12.93 4.14 19.08
C THR A 196 11.70 4.98 18.75
N LEU A 197 11.14 5.70 19.74
CA LEU A 197 10.01 6.59 19.46
C LEU A 197 10.35 7.69 18.44
N SER A 198 11.60 8.12 18.35
CA SER A 198 12.03 9.08 17.33
C SER A 198 12.01 8.47 15.92
N GLU A 199 12.27 7.17 15.77
CA GLU A 199 12.10 6.45 14.50
C GLU A 199 10.62 6.35 14.14
N LEU A 200 9.75 6.00 15.09
CA LEU A 200 8.30 5.98 14.88
C LEU A 200 7.75 7.35 14.46
N GLN A 201 8.11 8.40 15.20
CA GLN A 201 7.67 9.78 14.90
C GLN A 201 8.08 10.19 13.48
N ARG A 202 9.33 9.90 13.10
CA ARG A 202 9.86 10.25 11.78
C ARG A 202 9.12 9.52 10.66
N VAL A 203 8.89 8.22 10.82
CA VAL A 203 8.13 7.41 9.87
C VAL A 203 6.72 7.97 9.65
N ILE A 204 6.01 8.36 10.72
CA ILE A 204 4.68 8.98 10.60
C ILE A 204 4.78 10.32 9.86
N LEU A 205 5.73 11.18 10.24
CA LEU A 205 5.90 12.50 9.63
C LEU A 205 6.41 12.49 8.19
N THR A 206 7.07 11.41 7.76
CA THR A 206 7.47 11.22 6.35
C THR A 206 6.27 10.98 5.45
N VAL A 207 5.19 10.38 5.95
CA VAL A 207 3.99 10.10 5.16
C VAL A 207 2.99 11.26 5.19
N GLY A 208 2.82 11.90 6.34
CA GLY A 208 1.90 13.02 6.49
C GLY A 208 2.16 13.89 7.71
N GLU A 209 1.63 15.11 7.67
CA GLU A 209 1.75 16.06 8.77
C GLU A 209 0.58 15.94 9.76
N ASP A 210 0.87 15.76 11.04
CA ASP A 210 -0.09 15.92 12.14
C ASP A 210 0.54 16.76 13.25
N SER A 211 -0.14 17.82 13.67
CA SER A 211 0.33 18.79 14.67
C SER A 211 0.65 18.18 16.05
N ARG A 212 0.01 17.07 16.42
CA ARG A 212 0.26 16.36 17.67
C ARG A 212 1.46 15.43 17.56
N ILE A 213 1.70 14.87 16.37
CA ILE A 213 2.87 14.04 16.09
C ILE A 213 4.13 14.90 15.95
N SER A 214 4.04 16.07 15.30
CA SER A 214 5.18 16.99 15.14
C SER A 214 5.56 17.72 16.44
N ASN A 215 4.67 17.75 17.44
CA ASN A 215 5.00 18.27 18.76
C ASN A 215 5.67 17.20 19.64
N ASP A 216 6.99 17.29 19.76
CA ASP A 216 7.81 16.36 20.55
C ASP A 216 7.28 16.16 21.98
N SER A 217 6.92 17.23 22.69
CA SER A 217 6.46 17.11 24.07
C SER A 217 5.18 16.28 24.17
N VAL A 218 4.24 16.49 23.25
CA VAL A 218 2.99 15.73 23.18
C VAL A 218 3.27 14.28 22.77
N PHE A 219 4.01 14.09 21.67
CA PHE A 219 4.29 12.78 21.11
C PHE A 219 5.03 11.88 22.11
N PHE A 220 6.18 12.32 22.65
CA PHE A 220 6.98 11.50 23.56
C PHE A 220 6.31 11.29 24.93
N THR A 221 5.33 12.11 25.31
CA THR A 221 4.52 11.90 26.52
C THR A 221 3.41 10.85 26.31
N LYS A 222 2.81 10.82 25.11
CA LYS A 222 1.65 9.96 24.81
C LYS A 222 2.03 8.62 24.18
N ALA A 223 2.96 8.60 23.23
CA ALA A 223 3.32 7.39 22.48
C ALA A 223 3.71 6.18 23.35
N PRO A 224 4.49 6.33 24.45
CA PRO A 224 4.81 5.19 25.33
C PRO A 224 3.62 4.65 26.13
N LYS A 225 2.45 5.33 26.12
CA LYS A 225 1.24 4.94 26.84
C LYS A 225 0.19 4.31 25.91
N LEU A 226 0.46 4.25 24.61
CA LEU A 226 -0.44 3.61 23.66
C LEU A 226 -0.49 2.11 23.95
N PRO A 227 -1.67 1.48 23.93
CA PRO A 227 -1.84 0.08 24.32
C PRO A 227 -1.10 -0.89 23.39
N PHE A 228 -0.79 -0.44 22.17
CA PHE A 228 -0.05 -1.21 21.17
C PHE A 228 1.46 -0.94 21.14
N ILE A 229 2.01 -0.17 22.09
CA ILE A 229 3.44 0.15 22.19
C ILE A 229 4.01 -0.37 23.51
N GLU A 230 4.97 -1.27 23.43
CA GLU A 230 5.62 -1.86 24.60
C GLU A 230 7.11 -1.54 24.66
N ARG A 231 7.65 -1.42 25.89
CA ARG A 231 9.09 -1.26 26.09
C ARG A 231 9.79 -2.60 25.94
N VAL A 232 10.85 -2.62 25.13
CA VAL A 232 11.72 -3.79 25.04
C VAL A 232 12.64 -3.83 26.26
N LEU A 233 12.77 -5.00 26.87
CA LEU A 233 13.66 -5.26 27.99
C LEU A 233 14.86 -6.13 27.53
N ASP A 234 16.00 -6.00 28.21
CA ASP A 234 17.15 -6.90 28.06
C ASP A 234 16.97 -8.19 28.88
N GLU A 235 17.96 -9.08 28.82
CA GLU A 235 17.93 -10.39 29.49
C GLU A 235 17.81 -10.26 31.02
N GLU A 236 18.26 -9.14 31.59
CA GLU A 236 18.15 -8.82 33.01
C GLU A 236 16.86 -8.08 33.38
N GLY A 237 15.92 -7.92 32.44
CA GLY A 237 14.65 -7.24 32.65
C GLY A 237 14.76 -5.71 32.73
N LYS A 238 15.88 -5.11 32.33
CA LYS A 238 16.06 -3.65 32.30
C LYS A 238 15.67 -3.11 30.93
N PRO A 239 15.29 -1.82 30.83
CA PRO A 239 14.91 -1.23 29.56
C PRO A 239 16.06 -1.25 28.53
N LYS A 240 15.85 -1.96 27.41
CA LYS A 240 16.83 -2.11 26.31
C LYS A 240 16.99 -0.77 25.57
N LYS A 241 18.23 -0.39 25.27
CA LYS A 241 18.55 0.90 24.61
C LYS A 241 19.45 0.73 23.40
N THR A 242 19.39 1.69 22.48
CA THR A 242 20.24 1.74 21.28
C THR A 242 20.96 3.09 21.13
N LYS A 243 22.09 3.09 20.42
CA LYS A 243 22.84 4.27 19.96
C LYS A 243 23.00 4.29 18.42
N ARG A 244 22.06 3.67 17.69
CA ARG A 244 22.17 3.49 16.23
C ARG A 244 22.10 4.81 15.44
N ASN A 245 21.28 5.75 15.92
CA ASN A 245 20.99 7.03 15.25
C ASN A 245 21.26 8.24 16.17
N SER A 246 21.99 8.05 17.27
CA SER A 246 22.39 9.11 18.21
C SER A 246 23.51 8.63 19.14
N PHE A 247 24.36 9.55 19.61
CA PHE A 247 25.32 9.27 20.69
C PHE A 247 24.65 8.99 22.03
N ARG A 248 23.44 9.55 22.27
CA ARG A 248 22.68 9.33 23.50
C ARG A 248 21.88 8.04 23.40
N PRO A 249 21.99 7.11 24.39
CA PRO A 249 21.19 5.90 24.38
C PRO A 249 19.69 6.23 24.43
N SER A 250 18.93 5.64 23.51
CA SER A 250 17.48 5.80 23.40
C SER A 250 16.77 4.49 23.68
N GLN A 251 15.62 4.56 24.36
CA GLN A 251 14.80 3.39 24.71
C GLN A 251 14.24 2.72 23.45
N LEU A 252 14.30 1.38 23.42
CA LEU A 252 13.65 0.56 22.39
C LEU A 252 12.23 0.15 22.78
N TYR A 253 11.38 0.09 21.77
CA TYR A 253 9.97 -0.27 21.82
C TYR A 253 9.64 -1.27 20.69
N THR A 254 8.53 -1.97 20.84
CA THR A 254 7.95 -2.85 19.82
C THR A 254 6.44 -2.62 19.75
N PHE A 255 5.83 -2.97 18.62
CA PHE A 255 4.38 -3.17 18.54
C PHE A 255 4.02 -4.52 19.15
N ASN A 256 2.89 -4.59 19.86
CA ASN A 256 2.28 -5.85 20.28
C ASN A 256 1.08 -6.19 19.37
N ASP A 257 0.33 -7.23 19.71
CA ASP A 257 -0.83 -7.71 18.94
C ASP A 257 -2.16 -7.04 19.37
N PHE A 258 -2.09 -5.89 20.06
CA PHE A 258 -3.30 -5.16 20.45
C PHE A 258 -4.01 -4.61 19.22
N GLU A 259 -5.26 -5.04 19.01
CA GLU A 259 -6.13 -4.52 17.96
C GLU A 259 -6.81 -3.23 18.40
N ILE A 260 -6.67 -2.19 17.57
CA ILE A 260 -7.34 -0.91 17.81
C ILE A 260 -8.82 -1.09 17.44
N VAL A 261 -9.68 -1.06 18.46
CA VAL A 261 -11.13 -1.02 18.29
C VAL A 261 -11.62 0.34 18.77
N GLU A 262 -11.95 1.23 17.84
CA GLU A 262 -12.67 2.46 18.18
C GLU A 262 -14.12 2.12 18.49
N SER A 263 -14.49 2.19 19.77
CA SER A 263 -15.89 2.09 20.19
C SER A 263 -16.58 3.42 19.94
N ILE A 264 -17.67 3.41 19.17
CA ILE A 264 -18.53 4.60 19.01
C ILE A 264 -19.27 4.99 20.29
N TYR A 265 -19.19 4.16 21.34
CA TYR A 265 -19.84 4.38 22.64
C TYR A 265 -18.88 4.92 23.72
N HIS A 266 -17.59 5.15 23.39
CA HIS A 266 -16.58 5.65 24.33
C HIS A 266 -15.70 6.75 23.74
#